data_AF-A0A963YQE0-F1
#
_entry.id   AF-A0A963YQE0-F1
#
_cell.length_a   1.000
_cell.length_b   1.000
_cell.length_c   1.000
_cell.angle_alpha   90.00
_cell.angle_beta   90.00
_cell.angle_gamma   90.00
#
_symmetry.space_group_name_H-M   'P 1'
#
loop_
_entity.id
_entity.type
_entity.pdbx_description
1 polymer ?
#
loop_
_entity_poly.entity_id
_entity_poly.type
_entity_poly.pdbx_seq_one_letter_code
_entity_poly.pdbx_strand_id
1 'polypeptide(L)' 'MADTLHHSLRPAEDQEVVKELAYVLRSWPGARGRRRGDDAMARVTAERLVDYLHLSGFELMRRPAVSMDMHYVGAER' A
#
# COMPACT_ATOMS: atom_id res chain seq x y z
N MET A 1 23.36 12.87 -9.98
CA MET A 1 22.14 12.84 -10.82
C MET A 1 21.14 11.81 -10.26
N ALA A 2 20.68 11.98 -9.02
CA ALA A 2 19.70 11.09 -8.36
C ALA A 2 18.40 11.82 -7.99
N ASP A 3 18.19 13.01 -8.56
CA ASP A 3 17.18 13.99 -8.13
C ASP A 3 15.88 13.90 -8.96
N THR A 4 15.88 13.10 -10.03
CA THR A 4 14.80 13.09 -11.03
C THR A 4 13.70 12.06 -10.72
N LEU A 5 13.95 11.06 -9.88
CA LEU A 5 12.96 10.03 -9.52
C LEU A 5 12.00 10.48 -8.40
N HIS A 6 12.42 11.43 -7.56
CA HIS A 6 11.61 11.96 -6.46
C HIS A 6 10.44 12.85 -6.94
N HIS A 7 10.51 13.34 -8.18
CA HIS A 7 9.57 14.30 -8.77
C HIS A 7 8.18 13.72 -9.15
N SER A 8 7.88 12.49 -8.74
CA SER A 8 6.66 11.80 -9.17
C SER A 8 5.87 11.17 -8.03
N LEU A 9 6.29 11.39 -6.77
CA LEU A 9 5.46 11.04 -5.62
C LEU A 9 4.27 11.98 -5.58
N ARG A 10 3.06 11.42 -5.58
CA ARG A 10 1.84 12.17 -5.32
C ARG A 10 1.18 11.70 -4.03
N PRO A 11 0.40 12.54 -3.35
CA PRO A 11 -0.52 12.05 -2.32
C PRO A 11 -1.38 10.91 -2.87
N ALA A 12 -1.50 9.84 -2.09
CA ALA A 12 -2.42 8.75 -2.38
C ALA A 12 -3.82 9.16 -1.93
N GLU A 13 -4.83 8.90 -2.75
CA GLU A 13 -6.21 9.11 -2.31
C GLU A 13 -6.61 7.97 -1.38
N ASP A 14 -7.38 8.28 -0.34
CA ASP A 14 -7.84 7.31 0.66
C ASP A 14 -8.46 6.08 0.01
N GLN A 15 -9.31 6.28 -1.01
CA GLN A 15 -9.97 5.18 -1.71
C GLN A 15 -8.99 4.25 -2.41
N GLU A 16 -7.89 4.78 -2.95
CA GLU A 16 -6.84 3.99 -3.58
C GLU A 16 -6.11 3.16 -2.52
N VAL A 17 -5.72 3.79 -1.42
CA VAL A 17 -5.04 3.12 -0.31
C VAL A 17 -5.91 2.01 0.26
N VAL A 18 -7.19 2.31 0.54
CA VAL A 18 -8.13 1.33 1.11
C VAL A 18 -8.32 0.16 0.14
N LYS A 19 -8.40 0.40 -1.17
CA LYS A 19 -8.53 -0.67 -2.16
C LYS A 19 -7.32 -1.61 -2.15
N GLU A 20 -6.10 -1.06 -2.17
CA GLU A 20 -4.88 -1.84 -2.16
C GLU A 20 -4.69 -2.59 -0.83
N LEU A 21 -4.96 -1.92 0.30
CA LEU A 21 -4.89 -2.54 1.62
C LEU A 21 -5.91 -3.66 1.77
N ALA A 22 -7.16 -3.47 1.35
CA ALA A 22 -8.18 -4.52 1.42
C ALA A 22 -7.77 -5.77 0.61
N TYR A 23 -7.14 -5.57 -0.56
CA TYR A 23 -6.61 -6.66 -1.37
C TYR A 23 -5.54 -7.47 -0.63
N VAL A 24 -4.58 -6.77 0.00
CA VAL A 24 -3.50 -7.41 0.76
C VAL A 24 -4.04 -8.09 2.01
N LEU A 25 -4.91 -7.42 2.78
CA LEU A 25 -5.48 -7.94 4.02
C LEU A 25 -6.31 -9.20 3.80
N ARG A 26 -7.00 -9.31 2.65
CA ARG A 26 -7.72 -10.53 2.27
C ARG A 26 -6.79 -11.72 2.01
N SER A 27 -5.63 -11.46 1.41
CA SER A 27 -4.67 -12.50 1.03
C SER A 27 -3.62 -12.79 2.11
N TRP A 28 -3.58 -11.99 3.17
CA TRP A 28 -2.63 -12.14 4.27
C TRP A 28 -2.91 -13.39 5.13
N PRO A 29 -1.99 -14.37 5.17
CA PRO A 29 -2.19 -15.62 5.90
C PRO A 29 -2.00 -15.49 7.43
N GLY A 30 -1.59 -14.31 7.92
CA GLY A 30 -1.04 -14.12 9.26
C GLY A 30 -2.01 -14.09 10.44
N ALA A 31 -3.32 -14.29 10.24
CA ALA A 31 -4.24 -14.57 11.35
C ALA A 31 -4.63 -16.05 11.28
N ARG A 32 -3.82 -16.91 11.94
CA ARG A 32 -4.03 -18.36 12.13
C ARG A 32 -5.49 -18.79 11.89
N GLY A 33 -5.74 -19.40 10.74
CA GLY A 33 -6.88 -20.29 10.55
C GLY A 33 -8.25 -19.67 10.28
N ARG A 34 -8.36 -18.40 9.87
CA ARG A 34 -9.63 -17.93 9.30
C ARG A 34 -9.66 -18.16 7.79
N ARG A 35 -10.75 -18.78 7.33
CA ARG A 35 -11.12 -18.86 5.89
C ARG A 35 -10.90 -17.49 5.28
N ARG A 36 -10.33 -17.46 4.06
CA ARG A 36 -10.34 -16.34 3.08
C ARG A 36 -11.03 -15.11 3.68
N GLY A 37 -10.24 -14.14 4.15
CA GLY A 37 -10.76 -13.00 4.91
C GLY A 37 -11.99 -12.43 4.20
N ASP A 38 -13.10 -12.32 4.92
CA ASP A 38 -14.34 -11.76 4.39
C ASP A 38 -14.03 -10.42 3.71
N ASP A 39 -14.38 -10.30 2.42
CA ASP A 39 -14.11 -9.12 1.61
C ASP A 39 -14.58 -7.83 2.32
N ALA A 40 -15.71 -7.92 3.03
CA ALA A 40 -16.22 -6.81 3.83
C ALA A 40 -15.32 -6.48 5.03
N MET A 41 -14.83 -7.48 5.75
CA MET A 41 -13.95 -7.28 6.89
C MET A 41 -12.59 -6.71 6.47
N ALA A 42 -12.04 -7.16 5.35
CA ALA A 42 -10.79 -6.63 4.79
C ALA A 42 -10.94 -5.15 4.42
N ARG A 43 -12.07 -4.79 3.79
CA ARG A 43 -12.40 -3.39 3.46
C ARG A 43 -12.54 -2.51 4.70
N VAL A 44 -13.34 -2.93 5.68
CA VAL A 44 -13.54 -2.19 6.94
C VAL A 44 -12.22 -2.01 7.70
N THR A 45 -11.37 -3.03 7.71
CA THR A 45 -10.06 -2.96 8.35
C THR A 45 -9.15 -1.96 7.64
N ALA A 46 -9.15 -1.96 6.30
CA ALA A 46 -8.39 -1.01 5.51
C ALA A 46 -8.83 0.44 5.75
N GLU A 47 -10.15 0.71 5.80
CA GLU A 47 -10.71 2.04 6.10
C GLU A 47 -10.24 2.54 7.46
N ARG A 48 -10.40 1.72 8.51
CA ARG A 48 -9.95 2.06 9.87
C ARG A 48 -8.45 2.33 9.96
N LEU A 49 -7.65 1.59 9.19
CA LEU A 49 -6.20 1.80 9.17
C LEU A 49 -5.85 3.13 8.52
N VAL A 50 -6.52 3.51 7.43
CA VAL A 50 -6.33 4.82 6.78
C VAL A 50 -6.74 5.96 7.72
N ASP A 51 -7.90 5.86 8.37
CA ASP A 51 -8.35 6.84 9.35
C ASP A 51 -7.33 7.00 10.49
N TYR A 52 -6.81 5.89 11.02
CA TYR A 52 -5.81 5.91 12.07
C TYR A 52 -4.51 6.59 11.64
N LEU A 53 -4.06 6.37 10.40
CA LEU A 53 -2.87 7.01 9.86
C LEU A 53 -3.04 8.52 9.76
N HIS A 54 -4.18 9.00 9.26
CA HIS A 54 -4.49 10.43 9.20
C HIS A 54 -4.59 11.06 10.59
N LEU A 55 -5.29 10.42 11.52
CA LEU A 55 -5.39 10.89 12.90
C LEU A 55 -4.03 10.94 13.59
N SER A 56 -3.10 10.07 13.19
CA SER A 56 -1.72 10.05 13.69
C SER A 56 -0.79 11.04 12.99
N GLY A 57 -1.27 11.78 11.98
CA GLY A 57 -0.49 12.77 11.23
C GLY A 57 0.37 12.19 10.11
N PHE A 58 0.13 10.95 9.66
CA PHE A 58 0.80 10.37 8.51
C PHE A 58 0.04 10.66 7.21
N GLU A 59 0.77 10.97 6.15
CA GLU A 59 0.26 11.08 4.78
C GLU A 59 0.92 10.00 3.91
N LEU A 60 0.09 9.23 3.20
CA LEU A 60 0.59 8.18 2.32
C LEU A 60 0.87 8.72 0.93
N MET A 61 2.10 8.52 0.46
CA MET A 61 2.52 8.94 -0.87
C MET A 61 2.50 7.76 -1.84
N ARG A 62 1.84 7.94 -2.98
CA ARG A 62 1.85 7.00 -4.09
C ARG A 62 3.04 7.29 -5.00
N ARG A 63 3.84 6.25 -5.19
CA ARG A 63 4.86 6.21 -6.24
C ARG A 63 4.18 6.11 -7.61
N PRO A 64 4.77 6.71 -8.67
CA PRO A 64 4.28 6.44 -10.02
C PRO A 64 4.34 4.93 -10.26
N ALA A 65 3.40 4.41 -11.04
CA ALA A 65 3.54 3.06 -11.55
C ALA A 65 4.87 3.02 -12.31
N VAL A 66 5.80 2.18 -11.84
CA VAL A 66 7.11 2.01 -12.45
C VAL A 66 6.86 1.65 -13.92
N SER A 67 7.19 2.54 -14.88
CA SER A 67 7.58 2.02 -16.18
C SER A 67 8.81 1.16 -15.88
N MET A 68 8.80 -0.10 -16.31
CA MET A 68 9.85 -1.09 -16.01
C MET A 68 11.21 -0.74 -16.66
N ASP A 69 11.66 0.51 -16.57
CA ASP A 69 13.00 0.96 -16.92
C ASP A 69 13.84 1.22 -15.66
N MET A 70 13.62 0.42 -14.62
CA MET A 70 14.52 0.42 -13.46
C MET A 70 15.36 -0.85 -13.48
N HIS A 71 16.59 -0.67 -13.98
CA HIS A 71 17.72 -1.56 -13.74
C HIS A 71 17.80 -1.90 -12.25
N TYR A 72 17.46 -3.13 -11.90
CA TYR A 72 17.77 -3.68 -10.59
C TYR A 72 19.29 -3.82 -10.47
N VAL A 73 19.94 -2.88 -9.78
CA VAL A 73 21.28 -3.08 -9.23
C VAL A 73 21.10 -3.60 -7.81
N GLY A 74 21.50 -4.85 -7.59
CA GLY A 74 21.84 -5.37 -6.27
C GLY A 74 20.75 -6.17 -5.56
N ALA A 75 20.86 -7.49 -5.65
CA ALA A 75 21.01 -8.31 -4.45
C ALA A 75 21.79 -9.57 -4.85
N GLU A 76 23.12 -9.45 -4.84
CA GLU A 76 24.01 -10.61 -4.79
C GLU A 76 23.70 -11.43 -3.53
N ARG A 77 23.61 -12.75 -3.70
CA ARG A 77 24.08 -13.74 -2.75
C ARG A 77 24.65 -14.93 -3.51
#